data_AF-A0A1C7M8P4-F1
#
_entry.id   AF-A0A1C7M8P4-F1
#
_cell.length_a   1.000
_cell.length_b   1.000
_cell.length_c   1.000
_cell.angle_alpha   90.00
_cell.angle_beta   90.00
_cell.angle_gamma   90.00
#
_symmetry.space_group_name_H-M   'P 1'
#
loop_
_entity.id
_entity.type
_entity.pdbx_description
1 polymer ?
#
loop_
_entity_poly.entity_id
_entity_poly.type
_entity_poly.pdbx_seq_one_letter_code
_entity_poly.pdbx_strand_id
1 'polypeptide(L)'
;MISVLAPSVLPVSDLAILDPIQPRPEVCNKPGEKPIRLSPSEHSWPNCFTAAVSKVLDDAGIPNFLWGDLLNSWRGNPHMANICGFVVSTEDFQRATHVITTAGLPVCSCEDFLHQSNPDSMAALPVHFSVPQWCSDVLLFLCPNDSLLNLIPLTSAHANPASLQYDRIRLSLHDTWYSPHVDNNAVDSTSSLGETHVVNVLTTSSLIKAWLLLDVLSAPHRVGIVYEYSFLLHIMPLYATPSGPYDFESESLQAMWQKVYIDGDWCPETYEILQNEVKLEWQGRILDKGSLK
;
A
#
# COMPACT_ATOMS: atom_id res chain seq x y z
N MET A 1 14.00 -60.23 -38.85
CA MET A 1 12.65 -59.78 -38.47
C MET A 1 12.77 -58.35 -37.97
N ILE A 2 12.49 -57.40 -38.86
CA ILE A 2 12.53 -55.96 -38.59
C ILE A 2 11.08 -55.57 -38.33
N SER A 3 10.76 -55.18 -37.09
CA SER A 3 9.44 -54.68 -36.74
C SER A 3 9.40 -53.18 -36.99
N VAL A 4 8.63 -52.78 -38.00
CA VAL A 4 8.33 -51.39 -38.35
C VAL A 4 7.09 -51.00 -37.56
N LEU A 5 7.22 -50.10 -36.58
CA LEU A 5 6.09 -49.46 -35.92
C LEU A 5 5.79 -48.13 -36.60
N ALA A 6 4.53 -47.98 -37.01
CA ALA A 6 3.97 -46.84 -37.71
C ALA A 6 3.88 -45.58 -36.81
N PRO A 7 3.87 -44.37 -37.40
CA PRO A 7 3.65 -43.13 -36.66
C PRO A 7 2.17 -42.95 -36.32
N SER A 8 1.87 -42.77 -35.04
CA SER A 8 0.55 -42.39 -34.54
C SER A 8 0.29 -40.91 -34.82
N VAL A 9 -0.69 -40.65 -35.68
CA VAL A 9 -1.29 -39.33 -35.92
C VAL A 9 -2.18 -38.98 -34.72
N LEU A 10 -1.90 -37.88 -34.04
CA LEU A 10 -2.84 -37.28 -33.06
C LEU A 10 -3.86 -36.40 -33.81
N PRO A 11 -5.14 -36.38 -33.39
CA PRO A 11 -6.18 -35.60 -34.04
C PRO A 11 -6.10 -34.12 -33.69
N VAL A 12 -6.40 -33.29 -34.69
CA VAL A 12 -6.62 -31.83 -34.60
C VAL A 12 -8.11 -31.58 -34.42
N SER A 13 -8.50 -31.06 -33.25
CA SER A 13 -9.78 -30.41 -32.91
C SER A 13 -9.82 -30.31 -31.37
N ASP A 14 -9.97 -29.17 -30.69
CA ASP A 14 -10.89 -28.07 -30.98
C ASP A 14 -10.40 -26.71 -30.49
N LEU A 15 -10.96 -25.71 -31.16
CA LEU A 15 -10.80 -24.27 -31.00
C LEU A 15 -10.84 -23.75 -29.57
N ALA A 16 -9.92 -22.84 -29.29
CA ALA A 16 -9.97 -21.91 -28.17
C ALA A 16 -11.29 -21.12 -28.20
N ILE A 17 -12.13 -21.33 -27.19
CA ILE A 17 -13.17 -20.37 -26.83
C ILE A 17 -12.44 -19.26 -26.08
N LEU A 18 -12.13 -18.18 -26.80
CA LEU A 18 -11.78 -16.90 -26.18
C LEU A 18 -13.02 -16.41 -25.45
N ASP A 19 -12.94 -16.31 -24.13
CA ASP A 19 -13.95 -15.61 -23.35
C ASP A 19 -14.14 -14.19 -23.91
N PRO A 20 -15.38 -13.69 -24.03
CA PRO A 20 -15.63 -12.35 -24.49
C PRO A 20 -14.98 -11.36 -23.51
N ILE A 21 -14.07 -10.54 -24.06
CA ILE A 21 -13.47 -9.38 -23.39
C ILE A 21 -14.61 -8.58 -22.75
N GLN A 22 -14.66 -8.57 -21.41
CA GLN A 22 -15.63 -7.74 -20.72
C GLN A 22 -15.45 -6.28 -21.12
N PRO A 23 -16.55 -5.53 -21.32
CA PRO A 23 -16.48 -4.12 -21.67
C PRO A 23 -15.69 -3.36 -20.60
N ARG A 24 -14.73 -2.55 -21.05
CA ARG A 24 -13.93 -1.66 -20.21
C ARG A 24 -14.87 -0.81 -19.34
N PRO A 25 -14.63 -0.65 -18.03
CA PRO A 25 -15.26 0.44 -17.30
C PRO A 25 -14.87 1.75 -18.00
N GLU A 26 -15.87 2.51 -18.41
CA GLU A 26 -15.66 3.83 -19.00
C GLU A 26 -14.91 4.69 -17.98
N VAL A 27 -13.72 5.17 -18.36
CA VAL A 27 -12.96 6.16 -17.59
C VAL A 27 -13.85 7.39 -17.48
N CYS A 28 -14.38 7.64 -16.28
CA CYS A 28 -15.31 8.73 -16.03
C CYS A 28 -14.53 10.05 -15.88
N ASN A 29 -13.88 10.48 -16.96
CA ASN A 29 -13.32 11.82 -17.02
C ASN A 29 -14.48 12.81 -17.14
N LYS A 30 -14.52 13.81 -16.25
CA LYS A 30 -15.43 14.94 -16.44
C LYS A 30 -15.12 15.58 -17.81
N PRO A 31 -16.14 15.99 -18.57
CA PRO A 31 -15.92 16.60 -19.88
C PRO A 31 -14.95 17.79 -19.79
N GLY A 32 -13.77 17.66 -20.39
CA GLY A 32 -12.74 18.71 -20.45
C GLY A 32 -11.55 18.55 -19.49
N GLU A 33 -11.55 17.59 -18.58
CA GLU A 33 -10.34 17.28 -17.79
C GLU A 33 -9.30 16.60 -18.68
N LYS A 34 -8.08 17.14 -18.70
CA LYS A 34 -6.94 16.51 -19.38
C LYS A 34 -6.49 15.31 -18.54
N PRO A 35 -6.13 14.17 -19.18
CA PRO A 35 -5.51 13.06 -18.47
C PRO A 35 -4.25 13.52 -17.73
N ILE A 36 -4.08 13.09 -16.48
CA ILE A 36 -2.85 13.34 -15.72
C ILE A 36 -1.68 12.60 -16.37
N ARG A 37 -0.55 13.29 -16.48
CA ARG A 37 0.72 12.69 -16.86
C ARG A 37 1.64 12.66 -15.64
N LEU A 38 2.06 11.47 -15.23
CA LEU A 38 2.96 11.27 -14.11
C LEU A 38 4.39 11.67 -14.52
N SER A 39 4.74 12.93 -14.28
CA SER A 39 6.08 13.47 -14.52
C SER A 39 6.53 14.34 -13.34
N PRO A 40 7.78 14.18 -12.84
CA PRO A 40 8.36 15.06 -11.82
C PRO A 40 8.40 16.54 -12.22
N SER A 41 8.40 16.82 -13.53
CA SER A 41 8.34 18.20 -14.05
C SER A 41 6.97 18.84 -13.94
N GLU A 42 5.92 18.03 -13.81
CA GLU A 42 4.52 18.47 -13.68
C GLU A 42 4.05 18.40 -12.23
N HIS A 43 4.52 17.38 -11.49
CA HIS A 43 4.13 17.12 -10.10
C HIS A 43 5.39 16.93 -9.25
N SER A 44 5.61 17.84 -8.30
CA SER A 44 6.79 17.74 -7.42
C SER A 44 6.66 16.61 -6.39
N TRP A 45 7.76 15.92 -6.13
CA TRP A 45 7.83 14.90 -5.09
C TRP A 45 7.94 15.53 -3.67
N PRO A 46 7.40 14.88 -2.61
CA PRO A 46 6.52 13.70 -2.65
C PRO A 46 5.04 14.05 -2.82
N ASN A 47 4.56 15.12 -2.17
CA ASN A 47 3.13 15.37 -1.97
C ASN A 47 2.33 15.51 -3.28
N CYS A 48 2.78 16.35 -4.21
CA CYS A 48 2.05 16.59 -5.45
C CYS A 48 2.05 15.35 -6.34
N PHE A 49 3.18 14.64 -6.39
CA PHE A 49 3.30 13.39 -7.14
C PHE A 49 2.37 12.31 -6.57
N THR A 50 2.31 12.16 -5.25
CA THR A 50 1.36 11.27 -4.57
C THR A 50 -0.09 11.63 -4.90
N ALA A 51 -0.44 12.92 -4.89
CA ALA A 51 -1.78 13.38 -5.28
C ALA A 51 -2.11 12.99 -6.73
N ALA A 52 -1.16 13.15 -7.65
CA ALA A 52 -1.32 12.80 -9.05
C ALA A 52 -1.51 11.30 -9.28
N VAL A 53 -0.72 10.46 -8.60
CA VAL A 53 -0.87 8.98 -8.68
C VAL A 53 -2.22 8.54 -8.14
N SER A 54 -2.63 9.07 -6.97
CA SER A 54 -3.95 8.78 -6.40
C SER A 54 -5.08 9.18 -7.35
N LYS A 55 -5.00 10.37 -7.97
CA LYS A 55 -6.01 10.81 -8.94
C LYS A 55 -6.04 9.91 -10.18
N VAL A 56 -4.89 9.47 -10.69
CA VAL A 56 -4.80 8.53 -11.81
C VAL A 56 -5.50 7.20 -11.48
N LEU A 57 -5.35 6.69 -10.25
CA LEU A 57 -6.03 5.47 -9.80
C LEU A 57 -7.54 5.70 -9.62
N ASP A 58 -7.93 6.81 -8.99
CA ASP A 58 -9.33 7.17 -8.75
C ASP A 58 -10.12 7.41 -10.05
N ASP A 59 -9.53 8.11 -11.02
CA ASP A 59 -10.13 8.36 -12.35
C ASP A 59 -10.36 7.03 -13.11
N ALA A 60 -9.56 5.99 -12.81
CA ALA A 60 -9.72 4.63 -13.32
C ALA A 60 -10.64 3.75 -12.43
N GLY A 61 -11.26 4.32 -11.41
CA GLY A 61 -12.14 3.61 -10.47
C GLY A 61 -11.41 2.55 -9.64
N ILE A 62 -10.15 2.79 -9.29
CA ILE A 62 -9.33 1.88 -8.48
C ILE A 62 -9.18 2.46 -7.06
N PRO A 63 -9.88 1.90 -6.06
CA PRO A 63 -9.71 2.31 -4.68
C PRO A 63 -8.26 2.10 -4.22
N ASN A 64 -7.70 3.12 -3.59
CA ASN A 64 -6.31 3.11 -3.15
C ASN A 64 -6.12 3.77 -1.78
N PHE A 65 -5.01 3.42 -1.14
CA PHE A 65 -4.58 3.94 0.14
C PHE A 65 -3.09 4.27 0.11
N LEU A 66 -2.69 5.39 0.72
CA LEU A 66 -1.27 5.69 0.86
C LEU A 66 -0.61 4.70 1.82
N TRP A 67 0.62 4.29 1.49
CA TRP A 67 1.46 3.42 2.31
C TRP A 67 2.95 3.76 2.15
N GLY A 68 3.78 3.29 3.09
CA GLY A 68 5.24 3.50 3.04
C GLY A 68 5.74 4.79 3.71
N ASP A 69 6.97 5.19 3.39
CA ASP A 69 7.72 6.21 4.15
C ASP A 69 7.04 7.57 4.21
N LEU A 70 6.33 7.99 3.15
CA LEU A 70 5.58 9.25 3.19
C LEU A 70 4.48 9.23 4.25
N LEU A 71 3.72 8.13 4.34
CA LEU A 71 2.72 7.97 5.38
C LEU A 71 3.40 8.01 6.76
N ASN A 72 4.52 7.33 6.91
CA ASN A 72 5.28 7.27 8.16
C ASN A 72 5.74 8.67 8.57
N SER A 73 6.26 9.44 7.61
CA SER A 73 6.72 10.80 7.79
C SER A 73 5.59 11.72 8.24
N TRP A 74 4.42 11.64 7.60
CA TRP A 74 3.23 12.38 8.03
C TRP A 74 2.73 11.98 9.41
N ARG A 75 3.08 10.79 9.90
CA ARG A 75 2.73 10.31 11.25
C ARG A 75 3.85 10.47 12.29
N GLY A 76 4.94 11.19 11.95
CA GLY A 76 5.97 11.61 12.90
C GLY A 76 7.34 10.94 12.71
N ASN A 77 7.52 10.09 11.69
CA ASN A 77 8.84 9.56 11.36
C ASN A 77 9.73 10.68 10.75
N PRO A 78 10.94 10.93 11.28
CA PRO A 78 11.78 12.02 10.81
C PRO A 78 12.44 11.75 9.43
N HIS A 79 12.32 10.54 8.89
CA HIS A 79 12.94 10.22 7.61
C HIS A 79 12.26 10.94 6.44
N MET A 80 13.08 11.48 5.54
CA MET A 80 12.60 12.03 4.28
C MET A 80 12.01 10.90 3.44
N ALA A 81 10.81 11.12 2.89
CA ALA A 81 10.15 10.14 2.05
C ALA A 81 10.90 9.96 0.73
N ASN A 82 11.82 9.01 0.68
CA ASN A 82 12.44 8.56 -0.57
C ASN A 82 11.59 7.50 -1.28
N ILE A 83 10.58 6.98 -0.58
CA ILE A 83 9.70 5.93 -1.08
C ILE A 83 8.25 6.22 -0.71
N CYS A 84 7.37 6.12 -1.70
CA CYS A 84 5.92 6.17 -1.49
C CYS A 84 5.31 4.88 -2.03
N GLY A 85 4.21 4.43 -1.45
CA GLY A 85 3.47 3.28 -1.93
C GLY A 85 1.97 3.51 -1.95
N PHE A 86 1.28 2.72 -2.76
CA PHE A 86 -0.18 2.63 -2.72
C PHE A 86 -0.61 1.19 -2.47
N VAL A 87 -1.56 1.01 -1.57
CA VAL A 87 -2.29 -0.25 -1.41
C VAL A 87 -3.50 -0.22 -2.33
N VAL A 88 -3.68 -1.28 -3.12
CA VAL A 88 -4.84 -1.49 -4.00
C VAL A 88 -5.39 -2.90 -3.80
N SER A 89 -6.60 -3.17 -4.29
CA SER A 89 -7.15 -4.51 -4.21
C SER A 89 -6.28 -5.49 -5.02
N THR A 90 -6.15 -6.73 -4.56
CA THR A 90 -5.42 -7.77 -5.32
C THR A 90 -6.01 -7.93 -6.72
N GLU A 91 -7.34 -7.82 -6.83
CA GLU A 91 -8.09 -7.95 -8.09
C GLU A 91 -7.76 -6.82 -9.08
N ASP A 92 -7.53 -5.59 -8.58
CA ASP A 92 -7.20 -4.43 -9.41
C ASP A 92 -5.69 -4.23 -9.63
N PHE A 93 -4.82 -5.02 -8.99
CA PHE A 93 -3.38 -4.80 -8.97
C PHE A 93 -2.75 -4.66 -10.36
N GLN A 94 -3.10 -5.55 -11.29
CA GLN A 94 -2.62 -5.48 -12.69
C GLN A 94 -3.20 -4.27 -13.44
N ARG A 95 -4.47 -3.93 -13.19
CA ARG A 95 -5.11 -2.74 -13.79
C ARG A 95 -4.45 -1.45 -13.31
N ALA A 96 -4.16 -1.36 -12.01
CA ALA A 96 -3.46 -0.24 -11.39
C ALA A 96 -2.06 -0.05 -11.97
N THR A 97 -1.30 -1.16 -12.10
CA THR A 97 0.03 -1.14 -12.72
C THR A 97 -0.03 -0.61 -14.15
N HIS A 98 -0.99 -1.10 -14.95
CA HIS A 98 -1.18 -0.68 -16.33
C HIS A 98 -1.58 0.80 -16.45
N VAL A 99 -2.47 1.28 -15.58
CA VAL A 99 -2.95 2.67 -15.57
C VAL A 99 -1.81 3.63 -15.22
N ILE A 100 -1.01 3.34 -14.18
CA ILE A 100 0.18 4.14 -13.82
C ILE A 100 1.19 4.17 -14.98
N THR A 101 1.44 3.02 -15.60
CA THR A 101 2.34 2.91 -16.77
C THR A 101 1.84 3.78 -17.93
N THR A 102 0.55 3.71 -18.23
CA THR A 102 -0.07 4.48 -19.33
C THR A 102 -0.07 5.98 -19.04
N ALA A 103 -0.15 6.38 -17.76
CA ALA A 103 -0.02 7.77 -17.33
C ALA A 103 1.43 8.30 -17.43
N GLY A 104 2.39 7.49 -17.86
CA GLY A 104 3.74 7.92 -18.21
C GLY A 104 4.84 7.48 -17.26
N LEU A 105 4.53 6.63 -16.27
CA LEU A 105 5.50 6.13 -15.30
C LEU A 105 5.72 4.62 -15.51
N PRO A 106 6.72 4.19 -16.30
CA PRO A 106 6.91 2.78 -16.63
C PRO A 106 7.36 1.95 -15.42
N VAL A 107 6.90 0.70 -15.36
CA VAL A 107 7.36 -0.27 -14.36
C VAL A 107 8.88 -0.40 -14.45
N CYS A 108 9.54 -0.35 -13.31
CA CYS A 108 10.98 -0.54 -13.24
C CYS A 108 11.33 -2.01 -13.46
N SER A 109 12.41 -2.27 -14.20
CA SER A 109 12.92 -3.61 -14.49
C SER A 109 14.14 -3.99 -13.66
N CYS A 110 14.41 -3.27 -12.57
CA CYS A 110 15.62 -3.50 -11.79
C CYS A 110 15.45 -4.71 -10.85
N GLU A 111 16.53 -5.45 -10.66
CA GLU A 111 16.61 -6.62 -9.76
C GLU A 111 17.39 -6.28 -8.47
N ASP A 112 17.54 -4.99 -8.16
CA ASP A 112 18.27 -4.57 -6.95
C ASP A 112 17.54 -5.09 -5.71
N PHE A 113 18.31 -5.64 -4.77
CA PHE A 113 17.78 -6.20 -3.53
C PHE A 113 17.13 -5.12 -2.64
N LEU A 114 17.49 -3.84 -2.81
CA LEU A 114 16.83 -2.70 -2.16
C LEU A 114 15.55 -2.27 -2.89
N HIS A 115 15.36 -2.73 -4.13
CA HIS A 115 14.21 -2.44 -5.00
C HIS A 115 13.35 -3.69 -5.23
N GLN A 116 13.37 -4.64 -4.29
CA GLN A 116 12.80 -5.97 -4.45
C GLN A 116 11.35 -5.95 -4.95
N SER A 117 11.20 -6.28 -6.23
CA SER A 117 9.98 -6.77 -6.88
C SER A 117 10.25 -8.20 -7.36
N ASN A 118 10.29 -9.14 -6.42
CA ASN A 118 10.26 -10.56 -6.76
C ASN A 118 8.88 -11.10 -6.35
N PRO A 119 8.00 -11.46 -7.31
CA PRO A 119 6.68 -12.00 -6.99
C PRO A 119 6.74 -13.34 -6.25
N ASP A 120 7.87 -14.06 -6.32
CA ASP A 120 8.11 -15.32 -5.60
C ASP A 120 8.75 -15.12 -4.22
N SER A 121 9.20 -13.90 -3.89
CA SER A 121 9.75 -13.57 -2.59
C SER A 121 8.62 -13.15 -1.65
N MET A 122 8.40 -13.91 -0.57
CA MET A 122 7.46 -13.53 0.50
C MET A 122 7.84 -12.24 1.24
N ALA A 123 9.02 -11.68 0.95
CA ALA A 123 9.59 -10.48 1.56
C ALA A 123 9.37 -9.19 0.73
N ALA A 124 9.14 -9.30 -0.58
CA ALA A 124 9.20 -8.17 -1.53
C ALA A 124 7.82 -7.57 -1.85
N LEU A 125 7.74 -6.26 -2.14
CA LEU A 125 6.55 -5.67 -2.75
C LEU A 125 6.55 -5.89 -4.27
N PRO A 126 5.44 -6.33 -4.87
CA PRO A 126 5.47 -6.97 -6.19
C PRO A 126 5.77 -6.04 -7.37
N VAL A 127 5.46 -4.74 -7.31
CA VAL A 127 5.72 -3.79 -8.41
C VAL A 127 6.23 -2.45 -7.87
N HIS A 128 7.22 -1.88 -8.54
CA HIS A 128 7.68 -0.53 -8.29
C HIS A 128 8.00 0.24 -9.58
N PHE A 129 8.09 1.56 -9.43
CA PHE A 129 8.34 2.52 -10.49
C PHE A 129 9.45 3.47 -10.04
N SER A 130 10.38 3.77 -10.95
CA SER A 130 11.37 4.81 -10.71
C SER A 130 10.78 6.17 -11.05
N VAL A 131 10.86 7.11 -10.10
CA VAL A 131 10.46 8.50 -10.27
C VAL A 131 11.74 9.35 -10.31
N PRO A 132 12.14 9.86 -11.48
CA PRO A 132 13.39 10.61 -11.58
C PRO A 132 13.38 11.89 -10.73
N GLN A 133 14.38 12.09 -9.88
CA GLN A 133 14.62 13.39 -9.22
C GLN A 133 15.95 13.98 -9.64
N TRP A 134 16.15 15.25 -9.31
CA TRP A 134 17.35 16.01 -9.65
C TRP A 134 18.66 15.41 -9.11
N CYS A 135 18.63 14.68 -7.98
CA CYS A 135 19.81 14.13 -7.32
C CYS A 135 19.87 12.59 -7.31
N SER A 136 18.73 11.91 -7.22
CA SER A 136 18.64 10.45 -7.26
C SER A 136 17.21 10.02 -7.58
N ASP A 137 17.03 8.87 -8.21
CA ASP A 137 15.69 8.30 -8.37
C ASP A 137 15.06 7.99 -7.01
N VAL A 138 13.77 8.32 -6.87
CA VAL A 138 12.92 7.90 -5.75
C VAL A 138 11.93 6.85 -6.24
N LEU A 139 11.37 6.06 -5.34
CA LEU A 139 10.58 4.90 -5.72
C LEU A 139 9.11 5.05 -5.36
N LEU A 140 8.26 4.67 -6.30
CA LEU A 140 6.83 4.44 -6.06
C LEU A 140 6.57 2.93 -6.06
N PHE A 141 5.90 2.40 -5.04
CA PHE A 141 5.49 0.99 -4.98
C PHE A 141 3.98 0.84 -5.11
N LEU A 142 3.58 -0.31 -5.63
CA LEU A 142 2.20 -0.75 -5.61
C LEU A 142 2.13 -2.05 -4.80
N CYS A 143 1.25 -2.10 -3.81
CA CYS A 143 1.07 -3.21 -2.91
C CYS A 143 -0.35 -3.77 -3.06
N PRO A 144 -0.54 -5.05 -3.42
CA PRO A 144 -1.84 -5.68 -3.33
C PRO A 144 -2.21 -5.86 -1.83
N ASN A 145 -3.48 -5.68 -1.51
CA ASN A 145 -3.94 -5.62 -0.13
C ASN A 145 -3.76 -6.94 0.65
N ASP A 146 -3.76 -8.08 -0.03
CA ASP A 146 -3.51 -9.39 0.59
C ASP A 146 -2.09 -9.53 1.17
N SER A 147 -1.12 -8.79 0.63
CA SER A 147 0.23 -8.69 1.16
C SER A 147 0.24 -7.99 2.52
N LEU A 148 -0.81 -7.23 2.82
CA LEU A 148 -1.09 -6.67 4.13
C LEU A 148 -2.23 -7.41 4.85
N LEU A 149 -2.40 -8.71 4.57
CA LEU A 149 -3.40 -9.58 5.19
C LEU A 149 -4.84 -9.06 5.04
N ASN A 150 -5.11 -8.27 3.99
CA ASN A 150 -6.38 -7.58 3.76
C ASN A 150 -6.82 -6.70 4.95
N LEU A 151 -5.86 -6.15 5.69
CA LEU A 151 -6.13 -5.29 6.84
C LEU A 151 -6.74 -3.94 6.44
N ILE A 152 -6.35 -3.41 5.28
CA ILE A 152 -6.73 -2.06 4.86
C ILE A 152 -8.12 -2.09 4.20
N PRO A 153 -9.14 -1.41 4.75
CA PRO A 153 -10.45 -1.36 4.14
C PRO A 153 -10.48 -0.32 3.01
N LEU A 154 -10.04 -0.72 1.81
CA LEU A 154 -9.92 0.17 0.64
C LEU A 154 -11.25 0.84 0.23
N THR A 155 -12.37 0.24 0.60
CA THR A 155 -13.73 0.80 0.45
C THR A 155 -14.57 0.41 1.66
N SER A 156 -15.75 1.01 1.82
CA SER A 156 -16.70 0.66 2.88
C SER A 156 -17.23 -0.78 2.79
N ALA A 157 -17.09 -1.44 1.64
CA ALA A 157 -17.47 -2.83 1.45
C ALA A 157 -16.36 -3.82 1.86
N HIS A 158 -15.11 -3.37 1.92
CA HIS A 158 -14.00 -4.21 2.37
C HIS A 158 -14.10 -4.46 3.88
N ALA A 159 -13.75 -5.69 4.29
CA ALA A 159 -13.68 -6.02 5.71
C ALA A 159 -12.65 -5.12 6.42
N ASN A 160 -12.96 -4.75 7.66
CA ASN A 160 -12.05 -4.01 8.53
C ASN A 160 -11.87 -4.77 9.85
N PRO A 161 -11.18 -5.92 9.84
CA PRO A 161 -11.13 -6.82 11.00
C PRO A 161 -10.43 -6.19 12.20
N ALA A 162 -9.54 -5.23 11.97
CA ALA A 162 -8.79 -4.51 13.01
C ALA A 162 -9.41 -3.14 13.37
N SER A 163 -10.61 -2.82 12.86
CA SER A 163 -11.27 -1.53 13.09
C SER A 163 -10.37 -0.32 12.81
N LEU A 164 -9.53 -0.42 11.76
CA LEU A 164 -8.62 0.64 11.37
C LEU A 164 -9.38 1.91 10.97
N GLN A 165 -8.87 3.05 11.41
CA GLN A 165 -9.37 4.39 11.10
C GLN A 165 -8.41 5.10 10.16
N TYR A 166 -8.95 6.03 9.38
CA TYR A 166 -8.19 6.80 8.43
C TYR A 166 -8.70 8.23 8.30
N ASP A 167 -7.79 9.12 7.92
CA ASP A 167 -8.09 10.48 7.53
C ASP A 167 -8.13 10.57 6.00
N ARG A 168 -8.91 11.54 5.53
CA ARG A 168 -8.88 11.99 4.14
C ARG A 168 -8.03 13.24 4.10
N ILE A 169 -6.85 13.18 3.49
CA ILE A 169 -5.94 14.33 3.42
C ILE A 169 -6.03 14.97 2.05
N ARG A 170 -6.25 16.28 2.01
CA ARG A 170 -6.22 17.07 0.77
C ARG A 170 -4.78 17.48 0.45
N LEU A 171 -4.39 17.33 -0.81
CA LEU A 171 -3.08 17.68 -1.36
C LEU A 171 -3.26 18.53 -2.62
N SER A 172 -2.31 19.42 -2.91
CA SER A 172 -2.25 20.08 -4.21
C SER A 172 -1.61 19.17 -5.26
N LEU A 173 -2.11 19.22 -6.50
CA LEU A 173 -1.47 18.58 -7.65
C LEU A 173 -0.24 19.35 -8.15
N HIS A 174 -0.09 20.63 -7.80
CA HIS A 174 0.92 21.52 -8.41
C HIS A 174 1.71 22.36 -7.40
N ASP A 175 1.10 22.73 -6.27
CA ASP A 175 1.74 23.58 -5.25
C ASP A 175 2.47 22.73 -4.20
N THR A 176 3.80 22.71 -4.30
CA THR A 176 4.70 21.96 -3.39
C THR A 176 4.65 22.47 -1.95
N TRP A 177 4.29 23.74 -1.77
CA TRP A 177 4.25 24.42 -0.47
C TRP A 177 2.89 24.26 0.21
N TYR A 178 1.92 23.68 -0.50
CA TYR A 178 0.63 23.35 0.07
C TYR A 178 0.79 22.35 1.20
N SER A 179 0.43 22.79 2.42
CA SER A 179 0.51 21.93 3.60
C SER A 179 -0.63 20.91 3.59
N PRO A 180 -0.32 19.59 3.66
CA PRO A 180 -1.32 18.54 3.79
C PRO A 180 -2.22 18.80 5.00
N HIS A 181 -3.53 18.66 4.84
CA HIS A 181 -4.47 18.80 5.94
C HIS A 181 -5.68 17.88 5.79
N VAL A 182 -6.31 17.56 6.92
CA VAL A 182 -7.50 16.72 6.98
C VAL A 182 -8.68 17.44 6.31
N ASP A 183 -9.32 16.75 5.38
CA ASP A 183 -10.50 17.21 4.67
C ASP A 183 -11.73 17.11 5.60
N ASN A 184 -12.07 18.23 6.23
CA ASN A 184 -13.21 18.31 7.15
C ASN A 184 -14.58 18.42 6.44
N ASN A 185 -14.68 18.12 5.14
CA ASN A 185 -15.91 18.26 4.34
C ASN A 185 -16.58 19.65 4.41
N ALA A 186 -15.84 20.67 4.84
CA ALA A 186 -16.35 22.03 4.89
C ALA A 186 -16.46 22.58 3.47
N VAL A 187 -17.71 22.59 2.99
CA VAL A 187 -18.27 23.26 1.82
C VAL A 187 -17.43 24.43 1.31
N ASP A 188 -17.13 24.37 0.01
CA ASP A 188 -16.85 25.48 -0.90
C ASP A 188 -16.20 26.73 -0.28
N SER A 189 -14.88 26.68 -0.12
CA SER A 189 -14.10 27.89 -0.24
C SER A 189 -12.74 27.53 -0.77
N THR A 190 -12.58 27.62 -2.10
CA THR A 190 -11.37 28.12 -2.76
C THR A 190 -11.45 27.93 -4.27
N SER A 191 -12.13 28.87 -4.92
CA SER A 191 -11.83 29.27 -6.30
C SER A 191 -10.41 29.88 -6.46
N SER A 192 -9.52 29.69 -5.47
CA SER A 192 -8.16 30.25 -5.40
C SER A 192 -7.07 29.27 -4.93
N LEU A 193 -7.41 28.07 -4.45
CA LEU A 193 -6.45 26.97 -4.27
C LEU A 193 -6.49 26.22 -5.60
N GLY A 194 -5.35 26.03 -6.25
CA GLY A 194 -5.28 25.32 -7.53
C GLY A 194 -5.84 23.90 -7.46
N GLU A 195 -5.65 23.11 -8.51
CA GLU A 195 -6.18 21.75 -8.55
C GLU A 195 -5.66 20.91 -7.35
N THR A 196 -6.58 20.39 -6.53
CA THR A 196 -6.28 19.53 -5.37
C THR A 196 -6.90 18.16 -5.52
N HIS A 197 -6.35 17.16 -4.84
CA HIS A 197 -6.88 15.81 -4.77
C HIS A 197 -6.85 15.28 -3.32
N VAL A 198 -7.74 14.36 -3.00
CA VAL A 198 -7.89 13.80 -1.64
C VAL A 198 -7.33 12.40 -1.62
N VAL A 199 -6.43 12.11 -0.68
CA VAL A 199 -5.83 10.80 -0.48
C VAL A 199 -6.29 10.19 0.85
N ASN A 200 -6.47 8.88 0.91
CA ASN A 200 -6.81 8.17 2.14
C ASN A 200 -5.53 7.73 2.87
N VAL A 201 -5.44 8.02 4.17
CA VAL A 201 -4.27 7.70 4.99
C VAL A 201 -4.66 7.17 6.36
N LEU A 202 -4.00 6.13 6.86
CA LEU A 202 -4.30 5.63 8.21
C LEU A 202 -3.97 6.68 9.27
N THR A 203 -4.76 6.73 10.34
CA THR A 203 -4.40 7.52 11.53
C THR A 203 -3.14 6.93 12.18
N THR A 204 -2.42 7.71 13.00
CA THR A 204 -1.20 7.22 13.66
C THR A 204 -1.46 5.94 14.47
N SER A 205 -2.54 5.91 15.27
CA SER A 205 -2.90 4.71 16.06
C SER A 205 -3.18 3.51 15.15
N SER A 206 -3.93 3.71 14.06
CA SER A 206 -4.25 2.62 13.12
C SER A 206 -3.05 2.13 12.33
N LEU A 207 -2.10 3.01 12.00
CA LEU A 207 -0.86 2.65 11.35
C LEU A 207 0.01 1.78 12.26
N ILE A 208 0.19 2.18 13.52
CA ILE A 208 0.92 1.40 14.52
C ILE A 208 0.23 0.04 14.76
N LYS A 209 -1.09 0.05 14.90
CA LYS A 209 -1.90 -1.18 15.03
C LYS A 209 -1.69 -2.12 13.83
N ALA A 210 -1.73 -1.59 12.61
CA ALA A 210 -1.49 -2.38 11.41
C ALA A 210 -0.07 -2.98 11.41
N TRP A 211 0.96 -2.21 11.79
CA TRP A 211 2.33 -2.73 11.88
C TRP A 211 2.50 -3.80 12.94
N LEU A 212 1.93 -3.64 14.13
CA LEU A 212 2.00 -4.68 15.17
C LEU A 212 1.39 -6.00 14.67
N LEU A 213 0.24 -5.92 13.99
CA LEU A 213 -0.40 -7.10 13.41
C LEU A 213 0.46 -7.72 12.30
N LEU A 214 1.05 -6.89 11.44
CA LEU A 214 1.90 -7.36 10.34
C LEU A 214 3.22 -7.96 10.85
N ASP A 215 3.81 -7.41 11.90
CA ASP A 215 5.02 -7.94 12.56
C ASP A 215 4.81 -9.36 13.09
N VAL A 216 3.62 -9.62 13.65
CA VAL A 216 3.29 -10.90 14.28
C VAL A 216 2.74 -11.94 13.28
N LEU A 217 1.92 -11.50 12.32
CA LEU A 217 1.10 -12.40 11.48
C LEU A 217 1.61 -12.55 10.05
N SER A 218 2.52 -11.69 9.59
CA SER A 218 3.15 -11.87 8.28
C SER A 218 4.17 -13.00 8.30
N ALA A 219 4.53 -13.50 7.12
CA ALA A 219 5.68 -14.40 6.99
C ALA A 219 6.95 -13.72 7.56
N PRO A 220 7.88 -14.48 8.16
CA PRO A 220 9.14 -13.93 8.69
C PRO A 220 9.88 -13.10 7.65
N HIS A 221 10.48 -11.98 8.07
CA HIS A 221 11.24 -11.05 7.22
C HIS A 221 10.42 -10.32 6.14
N ARG A 222 9.09 -10.23 6.28
CA ARG A 222 8.32 -9.35 5.38
C ARG A 222 8.72 -7.89 5.62
N VAL A 223 9.19 -7.25 4.56
CA VAL A 223 9.64 -5.86 4.57
C VAL A 223 8.43 -4.97 4.29
N GLY A 224 8.19 -3.95 5.13
CA GLY A 224 7.02 -3.07 5.01
C GLY A 224 7.15 -2.02 3.91
N ILE A 225 8.39 -1.64 3.60
CA ILE A 225 8.97 -0.89 2.46
C ILE A 225 10.36 -0.48 2.97
N VAL A 226 11.43 -1.07 2.43
CA VAL A 226 12.85 -0.90 2.86
C VAL A 226 13.20 -1.35 4.29
N TYR A 227 12.30 -1.18 5.26
CA TYR A 227 12.46 -1.61 6.64
C TYR A 227 11.46 -2.70 7.02
N GLU A 228 11.87 -3.59 7.92
CA GLU A 228 10.98 -4.52 8.61
C GLU A 228 9.97 -3.74 9.48
N TYR A 229 8.78 -4.31 9.70
CA TYR A 229 7.75 -3.66 10.53
C TYR A 229 8.23 -3.41 11.96
N SER A 230 8.97 -4.35 12.55
CA SER A 230 9.65 -4.21 13.84
C SER A 230 10.52 -2.94 13.92
N PHE A 231 11.30 -2.66 12.88
CA PHE A 231 12.13 -1.47 12.81
C PHE A 231 11.30 -0.18 12.79
N LEU A 232 10.20 -0.15 12.03
CA LEU A 232 9.27 1.00 12.02
C LEU A 232 8.65 1.20 13.42
N LEU A 233 8.26 0.12 14.08
CA LEU A 233 7.70 0.15 15.43
C LEU A 233 8.71 0.61 16.49
N HIS A 234 10.01 0.42 16.28
CA HIS A 234 11.07 0.94 17.15
C HIS A 234 11.32 2.43 17.02
N ILE A 235 11.33 2.96 15.80
CA ILE A 235 11.66 4.37 15.57
C ILE A 235 10.48 5.28 15.92
N MET A 236 9.25 4.79 15.77
CA MET A 236 8.06 5.61 16.03
C MET A 236 7.98 6.13 17.47
N PRO A 237 8.14 5.33 18.54
CA PRO A 237 8.17 5.83 19.92
C PRO A 237 9.18 6.93 20.20
N LEU A 238 10.35 6.88 19.53
CA LEU A 238 11.45 7.82 19.76
C LEU A 238 11.13 9.23 19.24
N TYR A 239 10.27 9.32 18.22
CA TYR A 239 9.98 10.57 17.52
C TYR A 239 8.50 10.98 17.57
N ALA A 240 7.61 10.04 17.86
CA ALA A 240 6.20 10.28 18.11
C ALA A 240 5.97 10.61 19.60
N THR A 241 6.21 11.86 20.00
CA THR A 241 5.63 12.40 21.24
C THR A 241 5.04 13.78 20.96
N PRO A 242 3.80 14.12 21.41
CA PRO A 242 2.93 13.45 22.37
C PRO A 242 1.56 13.11 21.74
N SER A 243 1.41 12.02 20.99
CA SER A 243 0.08 11.56 20.55
C SER A 243 -0.56 10.61 21.57
N GLY A 244 -0.49 10.95 22.85
CA GLY A 244 -1.20 10.27 23.94
C GLY A 244 -0.94 8.76 24.05
N PRO A 245 -1.65 8.05 24.94
CA PRO A 245 -1.73 6.61 24.85
C PRO A 245 -2.47 6.23 23.56
N TYR A 246 -1.82 5.47 22.67
CA TYR A 246 -2.54 4.80 21.59
C TYR A 246 -3.46 3.75 22.22
N ASP A 247 -4.74 3.79 21.84
CA ASP A 247 -5.70 2.75 22.15
C ASP A 247 -5.83 1.84 20.92
N PHE A 248 -5.41 0.59 21.07
CA PHE A 248 -5.52 -0.41 20.03
C PHE A 248 -6.80 -1.25 20.16
N GLU A 249 -7.64 -1.01 21.17
CA GLU A 249 -8.83 -1.80 21.50
C GLU A 249 -8.51 -3.30 21.62
N SER A 250 -7.32 -3.63 22.10
CA SER A 250 -6.80 -5.00 22.23
C SER A 250 -5.73 -5.08 23.30
N GLU A 251 -5.95 -5.96 24.27
CA GLU A 251 -5.04 -6.14 25.41
C GLU A 251 -3.69 -6.71 24.95
N SER A 252 -3.68 -7.68 24.02
CA SER A 252 -2.43 -8.28 23.51
C SER A 252 -1.58 -7.28 22.74
N LEU A 253 -2.20 -6.46 21.87
CA LEU A 253 -1.50 -5.41 21.13
C LEU A 253 -0.99 -4.30 22.06
N GLN A 254 -1.78 -3.91 23.06
CA GLN A 254 -1.36 -2.92 24.06
C GLN A 254 -0.17 -3.41 24.89
N ALA A 255 -0.22 -4.67 25.33
CA ALA A 255 0.86 -5.30 26.08
C ALA A 255 2.14 -5.38 25.25
N MET A 256 2.04 -5.83 23.99
CA MET A 256 3.18 -5.90 23.07
C MET A 256 3.79 -4.52 22.80
N TRP A 257 2.96 -3.52 22.46
CA TRP A 257 3.42 -2.15 22.26
C TRP A 257 4.15 -1.60 23.49
N GLN A 258 3.55 -1.74 24.67
CA GLN A 258 4.13 -1.21 25.89
C GLN A 258 5.43 -1.93 26.28
N LYS A 259 5.42 -3.28 26.32
CA LYS A 259 6.56 -4.04 26.82
C LYS A 259 7.75 -4.05 25.87
N VAL A 260 7.50 -4.29 24.59
CA VAL A 260 8.56 -4.49 23.60
C VAL A 260 9.04 -3.15 23.07
N TYR A 261 8.11 -2.29 22.64
CA TYR A 261 8.45 -1.09 21.86
C TYR A 261 8.61 0.17 22.72
N ILE A 262 7.89 0.30 23.84
CA ILE A 262 8.05 1.43 24.77
C ILE A 262 9.07 1.12 25.87
N ASP A 263 8.92 0.01 26.60
CA ASP A 263 9.81 -0.35 27.72
C ASP A 263 11.15 -0.91 27.21
N GLY A 264 11.21 -1.35 25.93
CA GLY A 264 12.42 -1.88 25.31
C GLY A 264 12.77 -3.30 25.74
N ASP A 265 11.82 -4.09 26.24
CA ASP A 265 12.05 -5.49 26.63
C ASP A 265 12.03 -6.41 25.40
N TRP A 266 13.19 -6.48 24.74
CA TRP A 266 13.45 -7.38 23.60
C TRP A 266 14.01 -8.74 24.02
N CYS A 267 13.78 -9.13 25.29
CA CYS A 267 14.06 -10.49 25.73
C CYS A 267 13.31 -11.48 24.81
N PRO A 268 14.00 -12.43 24.15
CA PRO A 268 13.36 -13.36 23.21
C PRO A 268 12.15 -14.07 23.79
N GLU A 269 12.22 -14.47 25.07
CA GLU A 269 11.14 -15.12 25.80
C GLU A 269 9.93 -14.19 25.99
N THR A 270 10.15 -12.93 26.37
CA THR A 270 9.07 -11.93 26.50
C THR A 270 8.41 -11.68 25.14
N TYR A 271 9.22 -11.47 24.11
CA TYR A 271 8.73 -11.20 22.76
C TYR A 271 7.91 -12.38 22.22
N GLU A 272 8.39 -13.61 22.36
CA GLU A 272 7.68 -14.81 21.91
C GLU A 272 6.34 -15.02 22.62
N ILE A 273 6.28 -14.79 23.94
CA ILE A 273 5.03 -14.86 24.72
C ILE A 273 4.01 -13.86 24.17
N LEU A 274 4.40 -12.60 24.02
CA LEU A 274 3.50 -11.54 23.55
C LEU A 274 3.07 -11.76 22.09
N GLN A 275 3.96 -12.24 21.23
CA GLN A 275 3.60 -12.65 19.87
C GLN A 275 2.53 -13.74 19.88
N ASN A 276 2.66 -14.74 20.75
CA ASN A 276 1.69 -15.84 20.85
C ASN A 276 0.32 -15.35 21.36
N GLU A 277 0.29 -14.43 22.31
CA GLU A 277 -0.95 -13.79 22.77
C GLU A 277 -1.65 -13.04 21.63
N VAL A 278 -0.91 -12.25 20.84
CA VAL A 278 -1.46 -11.55 19.67
C VAL A 278 -1.97 -12.56 18.64
N LYS A 279 -1.24 -13.64 18.35
CA LYS A 279 -1.70 -14.70 17.43
C LYS A 279 -3.01 -15.32 17.91
N LEU A 280 -3.11 -15.69 19.18
CA LEU A 280 -4.32 -16.30 19.74
C LEU A 280 -5.53 -15.36 19.66
N GLU A 281 -5.35 -14.06 19.86
CA GLU A 281 -6.45 -13.09 19.76
C GLU A 281 -6.87 -12.82 18.30
N TRP A 282 -5.90 -12.71 17.39
CA TRP A 282 -6.12 -12.07 16.08
C TRP A 282 -6.14 -13.02 14.88
N GLN A 283 -5.53 -14.20 14.97
CA GLN A 283 -5.35 -15.08 13.81
C GLN A 283 -6.69 -15.43 13.16
N GLY A 284 -7.71 -15.79 13.94
CA GLY A 284 -9.06 -16.07 13.39
C GLY A 284 -9.84 -14.83 12.96
N ARG A 285 -9.53 -13.64 13.49
CA ARG A 285 -10.21 -12.40 13.07
C ARG A 285 -9.75 -11.94 11.70
N ILE A 286 -8.48 -12.15 11.39
CA ILE A 286 -7.82 -11.66 10.18
C ILE A 286 -7.75 -12.76 9.11
N LEU A 287 -7.31 -13.98 9.46
CA LEU A 287 -7.06 -15.04 8.47
C LEU A 287 -8.31 -15.87 8.14
N ASP A 288 -9.19 -16.16 9.11
CA ASP A 288 -10.36 -17.02 8.84
C ASP A 288 -11.47 -16.29 8.07
N LYS A 289 -11.54 -14.95 8.15
CA LYS A 289 -12.48 -14.15 7.36
C LYS A 289 -12.02 -13.86 5.93
N GLY A 290 -10.74 -14.12 5.62
CA GLY A 290 -10.21 -14.09 4.25
C GLY A 290 -10.44 -15.39 3.46
N SER A 291 -10.86 -16.46 4.16
CA SER A 291 -11.01 -17.80 3.59
C SER A 291 -12.45 -18.16 3.20
N LEU A 292 -13.39 -17.23 3.36
CA LEU A 292 -14.78 -17.36 2.89
C LEU A 292 -14.97 -16.54 1.61
N LYS A 293 -14.46 -17.08 0.50
CA LYS A 293 -15.03 -16.87 -0.84
C LYS A 293 -15.26 -18.23 -1.48
#